data_AF-A0A1Y3ENX9-F1
#
_entry.id   AF-A0A1Y3ENX9-F1
#
_cell.length_a   1.000
_cell.length_b   1.000
_cell.length_c   1.000
_cell.angle_alpha   90.00
_cell.angle_beta   90.00
_cell.angle_gamma   90.00
#
_symmetry.space_group_name_H-M   'P 1'
#
loop_
_entity.id
_entity.type
_entity.pdbx_description
1 polymer ?
#
loop_
_entity_poly.entity_id
_entity_poly.type
_entity_poly.pdbx_seq_one_letter_code
_entity_poly.pdbx_strand_id
1 'polypeptide(L)'
;MLDKPLMDTDQKRAAVGLLDHSVCLCLSAGEPGFVADSIGSMTTDGELVCSAFNTAQNCVGLVVCDWSGCAIGCSAVAPALRYLPTTYFLGLAWNCRQRRTPDQLTDITAHAFLGSTELAPLFHAALAVGKVERALSPLSSRAAPVSAIVQILLNADSLDLDNVSFRSFKKARIELQASLDGLENLKRHCDFNNDQTLALLEMEVVLDLTILACRIGQSLCMLGTNPSPAYGCQMINVGISNLSLTARTDLANRLLEIKSRFQHVWLGRNLDTTLPEVMKMFNNLLHSLLPSSMRKFLHSE
;
A
#
# COMPACT_ATOMS: atom_id res chain seq x y z
N MET A 1 18.68 9.01 -16.68
CA MET A 1 18.20 8.45 -15.40
C MET A 1 18.94 9.16 -14.28
N LEU A 2 18.23 9.87 -13.41
CA LEU A 2 18.80 10.41 -12.17
C LEU A 2 18.45 9.40 -11.07
N ASP A 3 19.40 8.51 -10.74
CA ASP A 3 19.26 7.56 -9.65
C ASP A 3 19.21 8.30 -8.29
N LYS A 4 18.20 7.97 -7.45
CA LYS A 4 18.10 8.39 -6.03
C LYS A 4 18.95 7.41 -5.19
N PRO A 5 19.69 7.85 -4.14
CA PRO A 5 19.11 8.59 -3.01
C PRO A 5 19.96 9.70 -2.35
N LEU A 6 21.01 10.24 -2.98
CA LEU A 6 21.99 11.12 -2.28
C LEU A 6 21.93 12.62 -2.57
N MET A 7 21.05 13.11 -3.45
CA MET A 7 20.98 14.56 -3.74
C MET A 7 19.81 15.27 -3.07
N ASP A 8 20.15 16.38 -2.42
CA ASP A 8 19.24 17.33 -1.79
C ASP A 8 18.26 17.89 -2.83
N THR A 9 17.05 18.27 -2.38
CA THR A 9 15.97 18.76 -3.27
C THR A 9 16.42 19.94 -4.13
N ASP A 10 17.28 20.81 -3.62
CA ASP A 10 17.82 21.96 -4.36
C ASP A 10 18.90 21.59 -5.37
N GLN A 11 19.68 20.53 -5.11
CA GLN A 11 20.64 20.00 -6.08
C GLN A 11 19.94 19.33 -7.27
N LYS A 12 18.81 18.64 -7.03
CA LYS A 12 17.97 18.10 -8.10
C LYS A 12 17.36 19.20 -8.97
N ARG A 13 16.93 20.31 -8.36
CA ARG A 13 16.43 21.49 -9.10
C ARG A 13 17.51 22.11 -9.98
N ALA A 14 18.71 22.28 -9.45
CA ALA A 14 19.85 22.81 -10.20
C ALA A 14 20.27 21.90 -11.37
N ALA A 15 20.28 20.58 -11.17
CA ALA A 15 20.64 19.61 -12.20
C ALA A 15 19.65 19.57 -13.37
N VAL A 16 18.37 19.81 -13.11
CA VAL A 16 17.30 19.79 -14.14
C VAL A 16 17.32 21.06 -15.02
N GLY A 17 17.78 22.19 -14.49
CA GLY A 17 17.91 23.44 -15.25
C GLY A 17 19.09 23.49 -16.23
N LEU A 18 20.05 22.57 -16.11
CA LEU A 18 21.28 22.50 -16.93
C LEU A 18 21.19 21.52 -18.12
N LEU A 19 20.01 20.95 -18.37
CA LEU A 19 19.83 19.93 -19.41
C LEU A 19 19.68 20.58 -20.79
N ASP A 20 20.71 20.49 -21.63
CA ASP A 20 20.71 20.99 -23.02
C ASP A 20 19.89 20.11 -24.00
N HIS A 21 19.35 18.98 -23.53
CA HIS A 21 18.59 18.03 -24.34
C HIS A 21 17.15 17.91 -23.85
N SER A 22 16.25 17.56 -24.78
CA SER A 22 14.86 17.23 -24.46
C SER A 22 14.78 16.05 -23.49
N VAL A 23 14.21 16.27 -22.31
CA VAL A 23 14.04 15.23 -21.28
C VAL A 23 12.57 15.03 -20.95
N CYS A 24 12.21 13.76 -20.69
CA CYS A 24 10.92 13.39 -20.11
C CYS A 24 11.13 12.99 -18.65
N LEU A 25 10.31 13.53 -17.76
CA LEU A 25 10.32 13.16 -16.34
C LEU A 25 9.60 11.82 -16.18
N CYS A 26 10.18 10.89 -15.42
CA CYS A 26 9.56 9.62 -15.08
C CYS A 26 9.20 9.61 -13.60
N LEU A 27 7.92 9.40 -13.30
CA LEU A 27 7.40 9.27 -11.94
C LEU A 27 6.88 7.86 -11.70
N SER A 28 6.80 7.48 -10.43
CA SER A 28 6.15 6.24 -10.02
C SER A 28 4.72 6.52 -9.58
N ALA A 29 3.74 5.72 -10.02
CA ALA A 29 2.35 5.73 -9.56
C ALA A 29 2.17 5.03 -8.20
N GLY A 30 3.26 4.80 -7.48
CA GLY A 30 3.29 4.15 -6.17
C GLY A 30 4.72 4.08 -5.65
N GLU A 31 4.88 4.22 -4.34
CA GLU A 31 6.20 4.11 -3.72
C GLU A 31 6.60 2.63 -3.60
N PRO A 32 7.74 2.21 -4.17
CA PRO A 32 8.23 0.85 -3.97
C PRO A 32 8.47 0.66 -2.48
N GLY A 33 7.82 -0.32 -1.87
CA GLY A 33 7.77 -0.37 -0.41
C GLY A 33 6.38 -0.51 0.16
N PHE A 34 5.40 0.04 -0.56
CA PHE A 34 4.12 0.40 0.00
C PHE A 34 2.97 -0.22 -0.79
N VAL A 35 1.86 -0.51 -0.10
CA VAL A 35 0.61 -0.95 -0.71
C VAL A 35 -0.07 0.21 -1.41
N ALA A 36 -0.16 1.38 -0.76
CA ALA A 36 -0.83 2.54 -1.30
C ALA A 36 -0.06 3.84 -1.05
N ASP A 37 -0.19 4.77 -1.98
CA ASP A 37 0.44 6.07 -1.84
C ASP A 37 -0.37 7.02 -0.92
N SER A 38 0.28 8.03 -0.37
CA SER A 38 -0.34 9.07 0.45
C SER A 38 -0.05 10.42 -0.16
N ILE A 39 -0.92 11.36 0.19
CA ILE A 39 -0.80 12.74 -0.30
C ILE A 39 0.56 13.33 0.04
N GLY A 40 1.13 13.06 1.21
CA GLY A 40 2.43 13.63 1.59
C GLY A 40 3.58 13.24 0.66
N SER A 41 3.60 11.98 0.20
CA SER A 41 4.64 11.54 -0.74
C SER A 41 4.38 12.03 -2.15
N MET A 42 3.14 11.90 -2.62
CA MET A 42 2.71 12.47 -3.90
C MET A 42 3.03 13.97 -3.97
N THR A 43 2.84 14.74 -2.89
CA THR A 43 3.18 16.16 -2.85
C THR A 43 4.67 16.42 -2.96
N THR A 44 5.52 15.59 -2.34
CA THR A 44 6.97 15.76 -2.37
C THR A 44 7.51 15.54 -3.79
N ASP A 45 7.09 14.45 -4.45
CA ASP A 45 7.44 14.21 -5.86
C ASP A 45 6.77 15.22 -6.80
N GLY A 46 5.55 15.66 -6.48
CA GLY A 46 4.83 16.69 -7.21
C GLY A 46 5.51 18.06 -7.19
N GLU A 47 6.09 18.48 -6.05
CA GLU A 47 6.84 19.74 -5.96
C GLU A 47 8.12 19.71 -6.80
N LEU A 48 8.79 18.56 -6.88
CA LEU A 48 9.92 18.36 -7.79
C LEU A 48 9.50 18.52 -9.26
N VAL A 49 8.34 17.94 -9.62
CA VAL A 49 7.77 18.02 -10.97
C VAL A 49 7.39 19.44 -11.33
N CYS A 50 6.67 20.13 -10.44
CA CYS A 50 6.29 21.54 -10.63
C CYS A 50 7.53 22.43 -10.76
N SER A 51 8.58 22.18 -9.97
CA SER A 51 9.84 22.91 -10.13
C SER A 51 10.46 22.65 -11.50
N ALA A 52 10.58 21.38 -11.90
CA ALA A 52 11.18 20.99 -13.16
C ALA A 52 10.43 21.57 -14.38
N PHE A 53 9.10 21.51 -14.42
CA PHE A 53 8.31 22.10 -15.51
C PHE A 53 8.40 23.63 -15.55
N ASN A 54 8.54 24.29 -14.40
CA ASN A 54 8.66 25.75 -14.35
C ASN A 54 10.09 26.24 -14.66
N THR A 55 11.12 25.42 -14.43
CA THR A 55 12.54 25.84 -14.58
C THR A 55 13.26 25.25 -15.79
N ALA A 56 12.90 24.06 -16.26
CA ALA A 56 13.56 23.42 -17.40
C ALA A 56 12.92 23.84 -18.72
N GLN A 57 13.70 24.50 -19.57
CA GLN A 57 13.27 24.87 -20.93
C GLN A 57 13.09 23.65 -21.85
N ASN A 58 13.73 22.52 -21.51
CA ASN A 58 13.79 21.32 -22.35
C ASN A 58 12.98 20.12 -21.80
N CYS A 59 12.09 20.33 -20.83
CA CYS A 59 11.19 19.26 -20.37
C CYS A 59 10.03 19.08 -21.37
N VAL A 60 10.02 17.97 -22.11
CA VAL A 60 9.02 17.71 -23.18
C VAL A 60 7.77 17.02 -22.65
N GLY A 61 7.87 16.30 -21.54
CA GLY A 61 6.72 15.54 -21.03
C GLY A 61 6.93 14.87 -19.68
N LEU A 62 5.84 14.26 -19.23
CA LEU A 62 5.75 13.47 -18.01
C LEU A 62 5.31 12.06 -18.35
N VAL A 63 6.03 11.07 -17.84
CA VAL A 63 5.64 9.66 -17.87
C VAL A 63 5.39 9.23 -16.43
N VAL A 64 4.17 8.80 -16.15
CA VAL A 64 3.79 8.19 -14.87
C VAL A 64 3.81 6.68 -15.07
N CYS A 65 4.83 6.03 -14.51
CA CYS A 65 5.02 4.59 -14.58
C CYS A 65 4.48 3.92 -13.32
N ASP A 66 3.86 2.77 -13.46
CA ASP A 66 3.51 1.93 -12.32
C ASP A 66 4.53 0.79 -12.19
N TRP A 67 5.43 0.91 -11.20
CA TRP A 67 6.43 -0.10 -10.90
C TRP A 67 6.05 -0.98 -9.71
N SER A 68 4.83 -0.82 -9.18
CA SER A 68 4.38 -1.48 -7.94
C SER A 68 4.45 -3.01 -8.00
N GLY A 69 4.49 -3.60 -9.20
CA GLY A 69 4.72 -5.04 -9.40
C GLY A 69 6.18 -5.51 -9.32
N CYS A 70 7.18 -4.62 -9.36
CA CYS A 70 8.59 -5.02 -9.55
C CYS A 70 9.46 -5.03 -8.28
N ALA A 71 9.14 -4.25 -7.25
CA ALA A 71 10.08 -4.06 -6.13
C ALA A 71 9.81 -4.98 -4.92
N ILE A 72 8.62 -5.56 -4.85
CA ILE A 72 8.13 -6.34 -3.72
C ILE A 72 7.22 -7.39 -4.33
N GLY A 73 7.38 -8.66 -3.99
CA GLY A 73 6.53 -9.76 -4.48
C GLY A 73 5.01 -9.61 -4.23
N CYS A 74 4.56 -8.45 -3.77
CA CYS A 74 3.22 -7.94 -3.89
C CYS A 74 2.97 -7.38 -5.32
N SER A 75 3.03 -8.22 -6.35
CA SER A 75 2.36 -7.90 -7.63
C SER A 75 0.83 -7.71 -7.45
N ALA A 76 0.33 -7.94 -6.23
CA ALA A 76 -1.03 -7.81 -5.73
C ALA A 76 -1.57 -6.38 -5.58
N VAL A 77 -0.88 -5.33 -6.03
CA VAL A 77 -1.42 -3.97 -5.96
C VAL A 77 -2.61 -3.86 -6.91
N ALA A 78 -3.80 -3.66 -6.33
CA ALA A 78 -5.03 -3.42 -7.06
C ALA A 78 -4.83 -2.30 -8.10
N PRO A 79 -5.10 -2.54 -9.40
CA PRO A 79 -5.04 -1.50 -10.42
C PRO A 79 -5.86 -0.25 -10.08
N ALA A 80 -6.90 -0.33 -9.24
CA ALA A 80 -7.62 0.83 -8.73
C ALA A 80 -6.73 1.82 -7.93
N LEU A 81 -5.70 1.35 -7.23
CA LEU A 81 -4.83 2.19 -6.40
C LEU A 81 -3.99 3.18 -7.24
N ARG A 82 -3.68 2.84 -8.50
CA ARG A 82 -2.85 3.70 -9.37
C ARG A 82 -3.61 4.90 -9.95
N TYR A 83 -4.95 4.86 -9.96
CA TYR A 83 -5.75 5.94 -10.55
C TYR A 83 -5.59 7.25 -9.79
N LEU A 84 -5.43 7.18 -8.48
CA LEU A 84 -5.26 8.33 -7.61
C LEU A 84 -3.95 9.11 -7.88
N PRO A 85 -2.75 8.49 -7.81
CA PRO A 85 -1.50 9.18 -8.15
C PRO A 85 -1.45 9.62 -9.61
N THR A 86 -2.03 8.84 -10.53
CA THR A 86 -2.14 9.23 -11.94
C THR A 86 -2.94 10.52 -12.09
N THR A 87 -4.12 10.63 -11.46
CA THR A 87 -4.95 11.84 -11.47
C THR A 87 -4.21 13.03 -10.83
N TYR A 88 -3.51 12.78 -9.72
CA TYR A 88 -2.75 13.79 -9.03
C TYR A 88 -1.67 14.41 -9.93
N PHE A 89 -0.83 13.57 -10.55
CA PHE A 89 0.26 14.03 -11.42
C PHE A 89 -0.23 14.63 -12.74
N LEU A 90 -1.26 14.05 -13.37
CA LEU A 90 -1.90 14.67 -14.54
C LEU A 90 -2.43 16.06 -14.21
N GLY A 91 -3.07 16.18 -13.05
CA GLY A 91 -3.57 17.45 -12.58
C GLY A 91 -2.46 18.48 -12.29
N LEU A 92 -1.29 18.05 -11.81
CA LEU A 92 -0.13 18.93 -11.63
C LEU A 92 0.49 19.35 -12.98
N ALA A 93 0.57 18.42 -13.93
CA ALA A 93 1.03 18.72 -15.29
C ALA A 93 0.11 19.74 -15.99
N TRP A 94 -1.21 19.66 -15.74
CA TRP A 94 -2.17 20.64 -16.24
C TRP A 94 -2.10 21.98 -15.52
N ASN A 95 -1.99 21.96 -14.19
CA ASN A 95 -1.91 23.16 -13.36
C ASN A 95 -0.99 22.96 -12.15
N CYS A 96 0.26 23.41 -12.30
CA CYS A 96 1.32 23.25 -11.30
C CYS A 96 1.12 24.09 -10.02
N ARG A 97 0.18 25.06 -10.03
CA ARG A 97 -0.06 25.99 -8.92
C ARG A 97 -1.17 25.55 -7.98
N GLN A 98 -2.05 24.66 -8.42
CA GLN A 98 -3.22 24.28 -7.66
C GLN A 98 -2.92 23.10 -6.74
N ARG A 99 -2.81 23.38 -5.43
CA ARG A 99 -2.85 22.33 -4.41
C ARG A 99 -4.27 21.75 -4.36
N ARG A 100 -4.38 20.43 -4.46
CA ARG A 100 -5.66 19.71 -4.35
C ARG A 100 -5.84 19.23 -2.92
N THR A 101 -7.03 19.41 -2.37
CA THR A 101 -7.39 18.76 -1.11
C THR A 101 -7.58 17.25 -1.34
N PRO A 102 -7.46 16.41 -0.29
CA PRO A 102 -7.74 14.98 -0.39
C PRO A 102 -9.09 14.69 -1.05
N ASP A 103 -10.14 15.41 -0.63
CA ASP A 103 -11.51 15.21 -1.10
C ASP A 103 -11.68 15.59 -2.58
N GLN A 104 -11.06 16.70 -3.00
CA GLN A 104 -11.06 17.07 -4.41
C GLN A 104 -10.34 16.03 -5.27
N LEU A 105 -9.24 15.47 -4.77
CA LEU A 105 -8.49 14.45 -5.51
C LEU A 105 -9.30 13.16 -5.68
N THR A 106 -9.98 12.71 -4.63
CA THR A 106 -10.80 11.49 -4.67
C THR A 106 -12.01 11.66 -5.58
N ASP A 107 -12.70 12.80 -5.51
CA ASP A 107 -13.84 13.12 -6.38
C ASP A 107 -13.45 13.16 -7.86
N ILE A 108 -12.34 13.87 -8.17
CA ILE A 108 -11.84 13.96 -9.55
C ILE A 108 -11.40 12.59 -10.05
N THR A 109 -10.72 11.80 -9.22
CA THR A 109 -10.26 10.45 -9.60
C THR A 109 -11.47 9.55 -9.90
N ALA A 110 -12.49 9.59 -9.05
CA ALA A 110 -13.71 8.81 -9.23
C ALA A 110 -14.46 9.19 -10.49
N HIS A 111 -14.61 10.48 -10.75
CA HIS A 111 -15.24 10.96 -11.96
C HIS A 111 -14.43 10.59 -13.22
N ALA A 112 -13.11 10.79 -13.20
CA ALA A 112 -12.25 10.59 -14.37
C ALA A 112 -12.13 9.11 -14.79
N PHE A 113 -12.02 8.19 -13.82
CA PHE A 113 -11.77 6.77 -14.12
C PHE A 113 -13.03 5.90 -14.04
N LEU A 114 -14.01 6.28 -13.22
CA LEU A 114 -15.20 5.46 -12.97
C LEU A 114 -16.49 6.16 -13.40
N GLY A 115 -16.43 7.40 -13.89
CA GLY A 115 -17.58 8.13 -14.43
C GLY A 115 -18.56 8.68 -13.39
N SER A 116 -18.30 8.51 -12.09
CA SER A 116 -19.18 8.99 -11.02
C SER A 116 -18.39 9.50 -9.82
N THR A 117 -18.77 10.66 -9.31
CA THR A 117 -18.23 11.23 -8.05
C THR A 117 -18.73 10.48 -6.82
N GLU A 118 -19.86 9.76 -6.91
CA GLU A 118 -20.38 8.96 -5.80
C GLU A 118 -19.41 7.87 -5.35
N LEU A 119 -18.50 7.46 -6.24
CA LEU A 119 -17.48 6.44 -6.00
C LEU A 119 -16.21 7.01 -5.34
N ALA A 120 -16.19 8.29 -4.96
CA ALA A 120 -15.10 8.90 -4.19
C ALA A 120 -14.70 8.13 -2.91
N PRO A 121 -15.62 7.50 -2.15
CA PRO A 121 -15.26 6.69 -0.98
C PRO A 121 -14.23 5.58 -1.25
N LEU A 122 -14.20 5.04 -2.47
CA LEU A 122 -13.20 4.07 -2.91
C LEU A 122 -11.77 4.65 -2.82
N PHE A 123 -11.61 5.89 -3.27
CA PHE A 123 -10.33 6.57 -3.27
C PHE A 123 -10.00 7.21 -1.91
N HIS A 124 -11.01 7.54 -1.10
CA HIS A 124 -10.80 7.86 0.31
C HIS A 124 -10.23 6.66 1.07
N ALA A 125 -10.73 5.45 0.80
CA ALA A 125 -10.18 4.24 1.37
C ALA A 125 -8.72 4.00 0.92
N ALA A 126 -8.40 4.23 -0.35
CA ALA A 126 -7.02 4.16 -0.86
C ALA A 126 -6.08 5.12 -0.12
N LEU A 127 -6.52 6.37 0.09
CA LEU A 127 -5.78 7.37 0.87
C LEU A 127 -5.62 6.97 2.34
N ALA A 128 -6.65 6.37 2.94
CA ALA A 128 -6.60 5.87 4.31
C ALA A 128 -5.55 4.76 4.45
N VAL A 129 -5.47 3.82 3.50
CA VAL A 129 -4.42 2.79 3.46
C VAL A 129 -3.03 3.44 3.41
N GLY A 130 -2.77 4.35 2.47
CA GLY A 130 -1.45 4.98 2.34
C GLY A 130 -1.07 5.87 3.54
N LYS A 131 -2.05 6.49 4.19
CA LYS A 131 -1.86 7.26 5.43
C LYS A 131 -1.52 6.35 6.61
N VAL A 132 -2.27 5.27 6.79
CA VAL A 132 -2.03 4.27 7.85
C VAL A 132 -0.67 3.64 7.67
N GLU A 133 -0.32 3.27 6.43
CA GLU A 133 0.96 2.68 6.11
C GLU A 133 2.12 3.61 6.44
N ARG A 134 2.05 4.89 6.04
CA ARG A 134 3.06 5.87 6.43
C ARG A 134 3.09 6.22 7.91
N ALA A 135 1.98 6.08 8.63
CA ALA A 135 1.98 6.26 10.08
C ALA A 135 2.65 5.08 10.80
N LEU A 136 2.67 3.89 10.19
CA LEU A 136 3.33 2.69 10.68
C LEU A 136 4.77 2.53 10.17
N SER A 137 5.17 3.27 9.14
CA SER A 137 6.53 3.26 8.56
C SER A 137 7.65 4.08 9.24
N PRO A 138 7.46 5.01 10.21
CA PRO A 138 8.58 5.78 10.81
C PRO A 138 9.55 4.97 11.71
N LEU A 139 9.58 3.65 11.54
CA LEU A 139 10.14 2.66 12.47
C LEU A 139 11.04 1.64 11.78
N SER A 140 10.91 1.54 10.46
CA SER A 140 11.96 1.00 9.63
C SER A 140 13.07 2.05 9.59
N SER A 141 14.29 1.69 9.99
CA SER A 141 15.47 2.52 9.75
C SER A 141 15.42 3.11 8.34
N ARG A 142 15.99 4.29 8.11
CA ARG A 142 16.16 4.89 6.76
C ARG A 142 16.77 3.94 5.69
N ALA A 143 17.15 2.71 6.06
CA ALA A 143 17.72 1.67 5.22
C ALA A 143 16.75 0.55 4.77
N ALA A 144 15.56 0.35 5.36
CA ALA A 144 14.63 -0.69 4.89
C ALA A 144 13.54 -0.09 3.98
N PRO A 145 13.53 -0.41 2.67
CA PRO A 145 12.71 0.26 1.65
C PRO A 145 11.25 -0.23 1.64
N VAL A 146 10.75 -0.80 2.74
CA VAL A 146 9.47 -1.52 2.80
C VAL A 146 8.65 -1.09 4.01
N SER A 147 7.34 -0.92 3.83
CA SER A 147 6.43 -0.58 4.90
C SER A 147 6.25 -1.72 5.89
N ALA A 148 5.88 -1.41 7.13
CA ALA A 148 5.59 -2.42 8.15
C ALA A 148 4.47 -3.38 7.72
N ILE A 149 3.45 -2.88 7.01
CA ILE A 149 2.34 -3.72 6.50
C ILE A 149 2.87 -4.74 5.49
N VAL A 150 3.63 -4.29 4.50
CA VAL A 150 4.17 -5.17 3.48
C VAL A 150 5.18 -6.15 4.07
N GLN A 151 6.00 -5.70 5.03
CA GLN A 151 6.93 -6.58 5.74
C GLN A 151 6.19 -7.65 6.53
N ILE A 152 5.05 -7.34 7.16
CA ILE A 152 4.21 -8.35 7.84
C ILE A 152 3.68 -9.39 6.85
N LEU A 153 3.22 -8.95 5.68
CA LEU A 153 2.67 -9.83 4.66
C LEU A 153 3.72 -10.76 4.05
N LEU A 154 4.95 -10.29 3.89
CA LEU A 154 6.05 -11.07 3.33
C LEU A 154 6.78 -11.93 4.36
N ASN A 155 7.15 -11.33 5.50
CA ASN A 155 7.90 -11.98 6.57
C ASN A 155 7.72 -11.24 7.91
N ALA A 156 6.61 -11.51 8.59
CA ALA A 156 6.29 -10.88 9.87
C ALA A 156 7.31 -11.14 10.98
N ASP A 157 8.05 -12.25 10.93
CA ASP A 157 9.04 -12.59 11.97
C ASP A 157 10.28 -11.68 11.90
N SER A 158 10.52 -11.04 10.75
CA SER A 158 11.63 -10.09 10.55
C SER A 158 11.30 -8.64 10.93
N LEU A 159 10.06 -8.37 11.32
CA LEU A 159 9.61 -7.01 11.62
C LEU A 159 10.29 -6.48 12.89
N ASP A 160 10.91 -5.31 12.78
CA ASP A 160 11.39 -4.54 13.92
C ASP A 160 10.21 -3.83 14.59
N LEU A 161 10.03 -4.11 15.88
CA LEU A 161 8.93 -3.61 16.69
C LEU A 161 9.36 -2.50 17.65
N ASP A 162 10.64 -2.13 17.70
CA ASP A 162 11.20 -1.25 18.74
C ASP A 162 10.46 0.08 18.88
N ASN A 163 10.03 0.63 17.75
CA ASN A 163 9.33 1.89 17.75
C ASN A 163 7.78 1.68 17.75
N VAL A 164 7.27 0.47 17.36
CA VAL A 164 5.88 0.29 16.89
C VAL A 164 5.04 -0.20 18.04
N SER A 165 4.03 0.58 18.43
CA SER A 165 3.16 0.17 19.54
C SER A 165 1.95 -0.64 19.07
N PHE A 166 1.48 -1.54 19.93
CA PHE A 166 0.16 -2.18 19.82
C PHE A 166 -0.97 -1.17 19.56
N ARG A 167 -0.89 0.02 20.17
CA ARG A 167 -1.91 1.08 20.02
C ARG A 167 -1.93 1.65 18.61
N SER A 168 -0.77 1.73 17.95
CA SER A 168 -0.63 2.18 16.57
C SER A 168 -1.37 1.23 15.63
N PHE A 169 -1.14 -0.07 15.75
CA PHE A 169 -1.88 -1.08 14.95
C PHE A 169 -3.37 -1.11 15.25
N LYS A 170 -3.77 -0.97 16.53
CA LYS A 170 -5.20 -0.91 16.89
C LYS A 170 -5.89 0.30 16.26
N LYS A 171 -5.26 1.47 16.31
CA LYS A 171 -5.78 2.71 15.70
C LYS A 171 -5.88 2.57 14.17
N ALA A 172 -4.82 2.10 13.54
CA ALA A 172 -4.77 1.79 12.10
C ALA A 172 -5.93 0.87 11.69
N ARG A 173 -6.12 -0.24 12.42
CA ARG A 173 -7.20 -1.20 12.16
C ARG A 173 -8.59 -0.57 12.24
N ILE A 174 -8.84 0.31 13.19
CA ILE A 174 -10.14 1.01 13.33
C ILE A 174 -10.38 1.94 12.15
N GLU A 175 -9.37 2.70 11.73
CA GLU A 175 -9.47 3.62 10.57
C GLU A 175 -9.72 2.86 9.25
N LEU A 176 -9.04 1.73 9.05
CA LEU A 176 -9.25 0.87 7.89
C LEU A 176 -10.62 0.17 7.91
N GLN A 177 -11.07 -0.29 9.09
CA GLN A 177 -12.40 -0.89 9.22
C GLN A 177 -13.50 0.13 8.92
N ALA A 178 -13.38 1.37 9.41
CA ALA A 178 -14.33 2.43 9.08
C ALA A 178 -14.37 2.73 7.56
N SER A 179 -13.23 2.60 6.88
CA SER A 179 -13.17 2.73 5.42
C SER A 179 -13.88 1.58 4.71
N LEU A 180 -13.70 0.35 5.20
CA LEU A 180 -14.38 -0.85 4.69
C LEU A 180 -15.91 -0.76 4.88
N ASP A 181 -16.36 -0.36 6.06
CA ASP A 181 -17.79 -0.15 6.35
C ASP A 181 -18.39 0.94 5.43
N GLY A 182 -17.59 1.96 5.08
CA GLY A 182 -17.93 2.97 4.07
C GLY A 182 -18.16 2.37 2.68
N LEU A 183 -17.31 1.42 2.25
CA LEU A 183 -17.50 0.71 0.98
C LEU A 183 -18.72 -0.23 1.00
N GLU A 184 -18.99 -0.88 2.13
CA GLU A 184 -20.22 -1.68 2.27
C GLU A 184 -21.48 -0.82 2.20
N ASN A 185 -21.45 0.39 2.75
CA ASN A 185 -22.55 1.33 2.62
C ASN A 185 -22.72 1.80 1.17
N LEU A 186 -21.62 2.09 0.46
CA LEU A 186 -21.64 2.41 -0.97
C LEU A 186 -22.34 1.30 -1.79
N LYS A 187 -22.02 0.03 -1.48
CA LYS A 187 -22.65 -1.14 -2.13
C LYS A 187 -24.17 -1.18 -2.05
N ARG A 188 -24.74 -0.63 -0.99
CA ARG A 188 -26.19 -0.65 -0.75
C ARG A 188 -26.93 0.47 -1.48
N HIS A 189 -26.23 1.52 -1.89
CA HIS A 189 -26.85 2.76 -2.38
C HIS A 189 -26.54 3.07 -3.85
N CYS A 190 -25.50 2.47 -4.42
CA CYS A 190 -25.07 2.72 -5.79
C CYS A 190 -25.20 1.45 -6.63
N ASP A 191 -25.60 1.60 -7.89
CA ASP A 191 -25.53 0.54 -8.88
C ASP A 191 -24.15 0.57 -9.56
N PHE A 192 -23.52 -0.59 -9.68
CA PHE A 192 -22.17 -0.70 -10.24
C PHE A 192 -22.20 -1.35 -11.62
N ASN A 193 -21.44 -0.80 -12.55
CA ASN A 193 -21.05 -1.52 -13.75
C ASN A 193 -19.95 -2.55 -13.43
N ASN A 194 -19.57 -3.38 -14.42
CA ASN A 194 -18.57 -4.43 -14.22
C ASN A 194 -17.21 -3.87 -13.75
N ASP A 195 -16.74 -2.77 -14.33
CA ASP A 195 -15.43 -2.18 -14.02
C ASP A 195 -15.38 -1.53 -12.64
N GLN A 196 -16.47 -0.86 -12.24
CA GLN A 196 -16.66 -0.26 -10.93
C GLN A 196 -16.78 -1.34 -9.85
N THR A 197 -17.50 -2.44 -10.13
CA THR A 197 -17.61 -3.59 -9.24
C THR A 197 -16.24 -4.21 -9.00
N LEU A 198 -15.44 -4.34 -10.06
CA LEU A 198 -14.10 -4.89 -9.96
C LEU A 198 -13.16 -3.97 -9.17
N ALA A 199 -13.19 -2.66 -9.41
CA ALA A 199 -12.42 -1.69 -8.63
C ALA A 199 -12.81 -1.69 -7.14
N LEU A 200 -14.09 -1.88 -6.84
CA LEU A 200 -14.59 -2.00 -5.47
C LEU A 200 -14.09 -3.27 -4.79
N LEU A 201 -14.21 -4.42 -5.45
CA LEU A 201 -13.72 -5.70 -4.92
C LEU A 201 -12.21 -5.69 -4.69
N GLU A 202 -11.46 -5.07 -5.60
CA GLU A 202 -10.03 -4.81 -5.44
C GLU A 202 -9.72 -4.04 -4.15
N MET A 203 -10.41 -2.92 -3.92
CA MET A 203 -10.18 -2.11 -2.73
C MET A 203 -10.59 -2.81 -1.45
N GLU A 204 -11.66 -3.61 -1.46
CA GLU A 204 -12.03 -4.41 -0.30
C GLU A 204 -10.98 -5.46 0.05
N VAL A 205 -10.43 -6.14 -0.96
CA VAL A 205 -9.36 -7.13 -0.75
C VAL A 205 -8.11 -6.46 -0.19
N VAL A 206 -7.74 -5.27 -0.69
CA VAL A 206 -6.63 -4.47 -0.15
C VAL A 206 -6.87 -4.09 1.31
N LEU A 207 -8.06 -3.59 1.65
CA LEU A 207 -8.43 -3.23 3.01
C LEU A 207 -8.39 -4.44 3.93
N ASP A 208 -9.02 -5.55 3.54
CA ASP A 208 -9.04 -6.79 4.32
C ASP A 208 -7.64 -7.33 4.58
N LEU A 209 -6.78 -7.33 3.56
CA LEU A 209 -5.39 -7.77 3.67
C LEU A 209 -4.59 -6.86 4.61
N THR A 210 -4.80 -5.54 4.53
CA THR A 210 -4.12 -4.56 5.38
C THR A 210 -4.63 -4.61 6.82
N ILE A 211 -5.94 -4.85 7.02
CA ILE A 211 -6.55 -5.10 8.32
C ILE A 211 -5.98 -6.39 8.94
N LEU A 212 -5.83 -7.45 8.15
CA LEU A 212 -5.19 -8.70 8.60
C LEU A 212 -3.74 -8.44 9.03
N ALA A 213 -2.96 -7.72 8.22
CA ALA A 213 -1.59 -7.35 8.57
C ALA A 213 -1.55 -6.56 9.89
N CYS A 214 -2.47 -5.61 10.08
CA CYS A 214 -2.58 -4.88 11.35
C CYS A 214 -2.94 -5.80 12.53
N ARG A 215 -3.80 -6.81 12.34
CA ARG A 215 -4.13 -7.79 13.40
C ARG A 215 -2.92 -8.67 13.75
N ILE A 216 -2.11 -9.06 12.77
CA ILE A 216 -0.87 -9.81 12.99
C ILE A 216 0.11 -8.94 13.77
N GLY A 217 0.41 -7.74 13.29
CA GLY A 217 1.30 -6.79 13.97
C GLY A 217 0.85 -6.48 15.39
N GLN A 218 -0.46 -6.26 15.59
CA GLN A 218 -1.05 -6.09 16.90
C GLN A 218 -0.80 -7.29 17.83
N SER A 219 -0.96 -8.52 17.33
CA SER A 219 -0.76 -9.74 18.11
C SER A 219 0.71 -9.94 18.49
N LEU A 220 1.63 -9.65 17.56
CA LEU A 220 3.08 -9.67 17.81
C LEU A 220 3.48 -8.63 18.87
N CYS A 221 2.96 -7.41 18.78
CA CYS A 221 3.18 -6.38 19.78
C CYS A 221 2.69 -6.80 21.17
N MET A 222 1.48 -7.37 21.30
CA MET A 222 0.97 -7.79 22.61
C MET A 222 1.85 -8.85 23.26
N LEU A 223 2.33 -9.80 22.48
CA LEU A 223 3.14 -10.90 22.98
C LEU A 223 4.58 -10.46 23.29
N GLY A 224 5.11 -9.55 22.49
CA GLY A 224 6.47 -9.03 22.59
C GLY A 224 6.70 -7.91 23.60
N THR A 225 5.63 -7.40 24.23
CA THR A 225 5.73 -6.28 25.17
C THR A 225 6.48 -6.71 26.43
N ASN A 226 7.52 -5.96 26.78
CA ASN A 226 8.29 -6.22 28.00
C ASN A 226 7.45 -5.89 29.26
N PRO A 227 7.23 -6.85 30.17
CA PRO A 227 6.48 -6.61 31.41
C PRO A 227 7.20 -5.66 32.39
N SER A 228 8.52 -5.48 32.24
CA SER A 228 9.33 -4.58 33.06
C SER A 228 10.16 -3.64 32.18
N PRO A 229 9.59 -2.48 31.78
CA PRO A 229 10.26 -1.53 30.88
C PRO A 229 11.53 -0.88 31.48
N ALA A 230 11.84 -1.14 32.75
CA ALA A 230 13.05 -0.66 33.42
C ALA A 230 14.34 -1.37 32.93
N TYR A 231 14.23 -2.53 32.28
CA TYR A 231 15.38 -3.32 31.82
C TYR A 231 15.16 -3.92 30.44
N GLY A 232 16.15 -3.79 29.55
CA GLY A 232 16.13 -4.40 28.21
C GLY A 232 15.30 -3.62 27.17
N CYS A 233 15.04 -4.25 26.02
CA CYS A 233 14.21 -3.67 24.96
C CYS A 233 12.75 -3.54 25.42
N GLN A 234 12.07 -2.48 24.97
CA GLN A 234 10.65 -2.27 25.33
C GLN A 234 9.72 -3.28 24.65
N MET A 235 10.08 -3.71 23.44
CA MET A 235 9.32 -4.68 22.66
C MET A 235 10.29 -5.57 21.88
N ILE A 236 9.98 -6.85 21.76
CA ILE A 236 10.72 -7.77 20.90
C ILE A 236 9.75 -8.52 20.00
N ASN A 237 10.14 -8.78 18.76
CA ASN A 237 9.36 -9.67 17.90
C ASN A 237 9.70 -11.12 18.22
N VAL A 238 8.79 -11.82 18.90
CA VAL A 238 8.95 -13.24 19.20
C VAL A 238 8.47 -14.15 18.05
N GLY A 239 7.94 -13.57 16.97
CA GLY A 239 7.48 -14.29 15.78
C GLY A 239 6.09 -14.93 15.89
N ILE A 240 5.49 -15.19 14.72
CA ILE A 240 4.13 -15.72 14.55
C ILE A 240 3.98 -17.09 15.24
N SER A 241 5.02 -17.90 15.22
CA SER A 241 4.99 -19.26 15.78
C SER A 241 4.67 -19.31 17.28
N ASN A 242 4.96 -18.22 18.01
CA ASN A 242 4.74 -18.08 19.44
C ASN A 242 3.34 -17.50 19.79
N LEU A 243 2.54 -17.11 18.80
CA LEU A 243 1.14 -16.74 19.02
C LEU A 243 0.33 -17.94 19.52
N SER A 244 -0.74 -17.66 20.27
CA SER A 244 -1.65 -18.71 20.75
C SER A 244 -2.22 -19.52 19.59
N LEU A 245 -2.49 -20.81 19.80
CA LEU A 245 -3.04 -21.68 18.75
C LEU A 245 -4.37 -21.13 18.21
N THR A 246 -5.20 -20.58 19.10
CA THR A 246 -6.46 -19.93 18.74
C THR A 246 -6.24 -18.72 17.84
N ALA A 247 -5.31 -17.83 18.17
CA ALA A 247 -5.01 -16.65 17.36
C ALA A 247 -4.46 -17.04 15.98
N ARG A 248 -3.56 -18.02 15.91
CA ARG A 248 -3.03 -18.50 14.63
C ARG A 248 -4.10 -19.11 13.73
N THR A 249 -5.01 -19.89 14.30
CA THR A 249 -6.10 -20.53 13.55
C THR A 249 -7.09 -19.50 13.02
N ASP A 250 -7.46 -18.50 13.83
CA ASP A 250 -8.32 -17.38 13.40
C ASP A 250 -7.69 -16.58 12.25
N LEU A 251 -6.42 -16.21 12.40
CA LEU A 251 -5.66 -15.50 11.36
C LEU A 251 -5.53 -16.32 10.07
N ALA A 252 -5.30 -17.64 10.18
CA ALA A 252 -5.20 -18.54 9.03
C ALA A 252 -6.52 -18.65 8.27
N ASN A 253 -7.64 -18.81 8.98
CA ASN A 253 -8.96 -18.88 8.37
C ASN A 253 -9.30 -17.57 7.64
N ARG A 254 -9.02 -16.42 8.27
CA ARG A 254 -9.22 -15.12 7.62
C ARG A 254 -8.33 -14.95 6.38
N LEU A 255 -7.08 -15.41 6.43
CA LEU A 255 -6.18 -15.36 5.28
C LEU A 255 -6.69 -16.22 4.12
N LEU A 256 -7.29 -17.39 4.39
CA LEU A 256 -7.87 -18.26 3.37
C LEU A 256 -9.07 -17.60 2.68
N GLU A 257 -9.95 -16.94 3.45
CA GLU A 257 -11.08 -16.16 2.89
C GLU A 257 -10.58 -15.05 1.95
N ILE A 258 -9.57 -14.29 2.39
CA ILE A 258 -8.98 -13.21 1.60
C ILE A 258 -8.29 -13.77 0.35
N LYS A 259 -7.54 -14.87 0.49
CA LYS A 259 -6.87 -15.55 -0.63
C LYS A 259 -7.85 -15.94 -1.72
N SER A 260 -8.98 -16.57 -1.37
CA SER A 260 -10.01 -16.97 -2.33
C SER A 260 -10.60 -15.76 -3.07
N ARG A 261 -10.97 -14.70 -2.36
CA ARG A 261 -11.48 -13.46 -2.97
C ARG A 261 -10.43 -12.79 -3.86
N PHE A 262 -9.18 -12.75 -3.41
CA PHE A 262 -8.08 -12.20 -4.18
C PHE A 262 -7.89 -12.94 -5.51
N GLN A 263 -7.94 -14.27 -5.52
CA GLN A 263 -7.83 -15.06 -6.75
C GLN A 263 -8.90 -14.68 -7.78
N HIS A 264 -10.16 -14.55 -7.34
CA HIS A 264 -11.25 -14.12 -8.22
C HIS A 264 -11.04 -12.72 -8.79
N VAL A 265 -10.64 -11.77 -7.95
CA VAL A 265 -10.36 -10.39 -8.38
C VAL A 265 -9.16 -10.33 -9.33
N TRP A 266 -8.10 -11.07 -9.03
CA TRP A 266 -6.89 -11.14 -9.86
C TRP A 266 -7.20 -11.60 -11.27
N LEU A 267 -7.92 -12.72 -11.41
CA LEU A 267 -8.33 -13.28 -12.70
C LEU A 267 -9.32 -12.39 -13.46
N GLY A 268 -9.95 -11.42 -12.79
CA GLY A 268 -10.79 -10.41 -13.42
C GLY A 268 -10.01 -9.35 -14.20
N ARG A 269 -8.70 -9.15 -13.93
CA ARG A 269 -7.86 -8.12 -14.59
C ARG A 269 -6.54 -8.61 -15.15
N ASN A 270 -6.02 -9.72 -14.65
CA ASN A 270 -4.68 -10.19 -14.94
C ASN A 270 -4.69 -11.57 -15.59
N LEU A 271 -3.58 -11.90 -16.25
CA LEU A 271 -3.37 -13.22 -16.85
C LEU A 271 -3.34 -14.30 -15.76
N ASP A 272 -3.93 -15.45 -16.06
CA ASP A 272 -3.93 -16.64 -15.21
C ASP A 272 -2.50 -17.14 -14.90
N THR A 273 -1.59 -17.02 -15.87
CA THR A 273 -0.19 -17.44 -15.73
C THR A 273 0.59 -16.71 -14.64
N THR A 274 0.16 -15.51 -14.24
CA THR A 274 0.84 -14.72 -13.17
C THR A 274 0.32 -15.04 -11.78
N LEU A 275 -0.85 -15.68 -11.67
CA LEU A 275 -1.49 -15.99 -10.40
C LEU A 275 -0.59 -16.81 -9.44
N PRO A 276 0.12 -17.87 -9.87
CA PRO A 276 0.96 -18.67 -8.97
C PRO A 276 2.05 -17.86 -8.27
N GLU A 277 2.59 -16.83 -8.93
CA GLU A 277 3.63 -15.97 -8.36
C GLU A 277 3.07 -15.13 -7.21
N VAL A 278 1.92 -14.51 -7.41
CA VAL A 278 1.29 -13.66 -6.40
C VAL A 278 0.74 -14.48 -5.23
N MET A 279 0.33 -15.73 -5.48
CA MET A 279 -0.11 -16.67 -4.46
C MET A 279 0.98 -17.10 -3.48
N LYS A 280 2.27 -16.94 -3.83
CA LYS A 280 3.39 -17.27 -2.93
C LYS A 280 3.33 -16.50 -1.63
N MET A 281 2.94 -15.22 -1.66
CA MET A 281 2.79 -14.41 -0.44
C MET A 281 1.77 -15.04 0.52
N PHE A 282 0.58 -15.37 0.02
CA PHE A 282 -0.48 -16.02 0.80
C PHE A 282 -0.03 -17.38 1.35
N ASN A 283 0.61 -18.19 0.51
CA ASN A 283 1.08 -19.53 0.90
C ASN A 283 2.18 -19.46 1.97
N ASN A 284 3.13 -18.52 1.85
CA ASN A 284 4.19 -18.32 2.82
C ASN A 284 3.63 -17.88 4.18
N LEU A 285 2.72 -16.90 4.18
CA LEU A 285 2.10 -16.43 5.42
C LEU A 285 1.24 -17.53 6.07
N LEU A 286 0.49 -18.29 5.26
CA LEU A 286 -0.31 -19.42 5.75
C LEU A 286 0.57 -20.52 6.35
N HIS A 287 1.70 -20.83 5.71
CA HIS A 287 2.68 -21.80 6.23
C HIS A 287 3.25 -21.36 7.59
N SER A 288 3.49 -20.06 7.79
CA SER A 288 3.93 -19.51 9.07
C SER A 288 2.87 -19.61 10.17
N LEU A 289 1.58 -19.45 9.81
CA LEU A 289 0.45 -19.54 10.74
C LEU A 289 0.11 -20.99 11.13
N LEU A 290 0.29 -21.96 10.22
CA LEU A 290 -0.07 -23.35 10.49
C LEU A 290 0.98 -24.10 11.35
N PRO A 291 0.52 -25.04 12.21
CA PRO A 291 1.40 -25.96 12.91
C PRO A 291 2.23 -26.82 11.96
N SER A 292 3.42 -27.23 12.39
CA SER A 292 4.37 -28.02 11.58
C SER A 292 3.77 -29.32 11.01
N SER A 293 2.80 -29.91 11.71
CA SER A 293 2.08 -31.12 11.28
C SER A 293 1.15 -30.88 10.09
N MET A 294 0.57 -29.68 9.96
CA MET A 294 -0.39 -29.32 8.90
C MET A 294 0.28 -28.75 7.65
N ARG A 295 1.53 -28.28 7.76
CA ARG A 295 2.29 -27.69 6.63
C ARG A 295 2.47 -28.65 5.45
N LYS A 296 2.46 -29.97 5.70
CA LYS A 296 2.60 -31.00 4.66
C LYS A 296 1.46 -31.01 3.65
N PHE A 297 0.27 -30.52 4.02
CA PHE A 297 -0.91 -30.49 3.16
C PHE A 297 -0.99 -29.26 2.24
N LEU A 298 -0.09 -28.28 2.42
CA LEU A 298 -0.05 -27.06 1.59
C LEU A 298 0.75 -27.24 0.28
N HIS A 299 1.56 -28.29 0.18
CA HIS A 299 2.39 -28.57 -1.00
C HIS A 299 1.73 -29.55 -1.99
N SER A 300 0.51 -29.99 -1.70
CA SER A 300 -0.22 -30.99 -2.50
C SER A 300 -1.32 -30.42 -3.40
N GLU A 301 -1.42 -29.10 -3.52
CA GLU A 301 -2.32 -28.40 -4.46
C GLU A 301 -1.52 -27.63 -5.52
#